data_AF-A0A7C7X9B5-F1
#
_entry.id   AF-A0A7C7X9B5-F1
#
_cell.length_a   1.000
_cell.length_b   1.000
_cell.length_c   1.000
_cell.angle_alpha   90.00
_cell.angle_beta   90.00
_cell.angle_gamma   90.00
#
_symmetry.space_group_name_H-M   'P 1'
#
loop_
_entity.id
_entity.type
_entity.pdbx_description
1 polymer ?
#
loop_
_entity_poly.entity_id
_entity_poly.type
_entity_poly.pdbx_seq_one_letter_code
_entity_poly.pdbx_strand_id
1 'polypeptide(L)'
;MKVHPDTGRPNLFVGRHAFGIPGLGRDESRTLIASLLEHVVSDESRVYRHNWNVGDTLLWDNRRILHRARPYDYAKPRYLIGTRVAGDPASELAYYPEDPEAEAGREALIAELHVLRQGSQDRMYGATTATF
;
A
#
# COMPACT_ATOMS: atom_id res chain seq x y z
N MET A 1 4.22 8.89 -9.41
CA MET A 1 5.27 9.52 -8.56
C MET A 1 4.64 10.68 -7.84
N LYS A 2 5.10 11.01 -6.63
CA LYS A 2 4.54 12.13 -5.85
C LYS A 2 5.65 12.99 -5.27
N VAL A 3 5.42 14.30 -5.16
CA VAL A 3 6.33 15.23 -4.48
C VAL A 3 5.82 15.45 -3.06
N HIS A 4 6.69 15.28 -2.07
CA HIS A 4 6.32 15.53 -0.69
C HIS A 4 6.11 17.03 -0.46
N PRO A 5 4.94 17.49 0.05
CA PRO A 5 4.60 18.91 0.12
C PRO A 5 5.59 19.72 0.98
N ASP A 6 5.97 19.19 2.16
CA ASP A 6 6.84 19.95 3.08
C ASP A 6 8.34 19.90 2.72
N THR A 7 8.80 18.83 2.04
CA THR A 7 10.24 18.61 1.80
C THR A 7 10.64 18.80 0.34
N GLY A 8 9.68 18.91 -0.58
CA GLY A 8 9.91 18.97 -2.02
C GLY A 8 10.53 17.70 -2.61
N ARG A 9 10.73 16.64 -1.82
CA ARG A 9 11.42 15.43 -2.26
C ARG A 9 10.47 14.52 -3.04
N PRO A 10 10.84 14.07 -4.25
CA PRO A 10 10.05 13.09 -4.98
C PRO A 10 10.08 11.74 -4.25
N ASN A 11 8.98 11.02 -4.31
CA ASN A 11 8.82 9.70 -3.74
C ASN A 11 8.02 8.78 -4.68
N LEU A 12 8.37 7.49 -4.63
CA LEU A 12 7.62 6.44 -5.28
C LEU A 12 6.39 6.15 -4.43
N PHE A 13 5.23 6.58 -4.94
CA PHE A 13 3.94 6.31 -4.33
C PHE A 13 3.36 5.02 -4.91
N VAL A 14 3.69 3.90 -4.26
CA VAL A 14 3.25 2.56 -4.64
C VAL A 14 2.98 1.76 -3.37
N GLY A 15 2.18 0.71 -3.44
CA GLY A 15 1.99 -0.22 -2.32
C GLY A 15 1.51 -1.57 -2.81
N ARG A 16 1.52 -2.58 -1.92
CA ARG A 16 1.06 -3.95 -2.26
C ARG A 16 -0.39 -4.04 -2.73
N HIS A 17 -1.16 -2.98 -2.53
CA HIS A 17 -2.57 -2.88 -2.90
C HIS A 17 -2.78 -2.34 -4.31
N ALA A 18 -1.73 -1.85 -4.97
CA ALA A 18 -1.79 -1.46 -6.37
C ALA A 18 -2.05 -2.71 -7.22
N PHE A 19 -3.01 -2.62 -8.14
CA PHE A 19 -3.46 -3.73 -8.98
C PHE A 19 -3.19 -3.50 -10.47
N GLY A 20 -2.95 -2.25 -10.88
CA GLY A 20 -2.80 -1.86 -12.28
C GLY A 20 -2.10 -0.52 -12.44
N ILE A 21 -1.50 -0.30 -13.62
CA ILE A 21 -0.93 0.98 -14.03
C ILE A 21 -1.67 1.42 -15.30
N PRO A 22 -2.29 2.62 -15.32
CA PRO A 22 -2.94 3.14 -16.51
C PRO A 22 -2.05 3.06 -17.75
N GLY A 23 -2.62 2.58 -18.86
CA GLY A 23 -1.92 2.42 -20.14
C GLY A 23 -1.11 1.13 -20.29
N LEU A 24 -0.96 0.30 -19.25
CA LEU A 24 -0.32 -1.01 -19.33
C LEU A 24 -1.33 -2.15 -19.26
N GLY A 25 -1.02 -3.28 -19.90
CA GLY A 25 -1.75 -4.52 -19.70
C GLY A 25 -1.68 -5.01 -18.25
N ARG A 26 -2.56 -5.94 -17.88
CA ARG A 26 -2.65 -6.47 -16.50
C ARG A 26 -1.34 -7.13 -16.05
N ASP A 27 -0.77 -8.02 -16.86
CA ASP A 27 0.44 -8.76 -16.50
C ASP A 27 1.68 -7.86 -16.52
N GLU A 28 1.74 -6.91 -17.45
CA GLU A 28 2.78 -5.87 -17.49
C GLU A 28 2.72 -4.98 -16.25
N SER A 29 1.51 -4.53 -15.87
CA SER A 29 1.29 -3.76 -14.64
C SER A 29 1.77 -4.52 -13.41
N ARG A 30 1.39 -5.80 -13.27
CA ARG A 30 1.80 -6.64 -12.14
C ARG A 30 3.31 -6.83 -12.08
N THR A 31 3.93 -7.08 -13.23
CA THR A 31 5.38 -7.21 -13.36
C THR A 31 6.09 -5.94 -12.92
N LEU A 32 5.63 -4.78 -13.39
CA LEU A 32 6.23 -3.49 -13.06
C LEU A 32 6.00 -3.11 -11.59
N ILE A 33 4.80 -3.30 -11.05
CA ILE A 33 4.53 -3.05 -9.62
C ILE A 33 5.42 -3.93 -8.75
N ALA A 34 5.58 -5.21 -9.09
CA ALA A 34 6.44 -6.13 -8.36
C ALA A 34 7.92 -5.70 -8.42
N SER A 35 8.42 -5.32 -9.60
CA SER A 35 9.81 -4.86 -9.74
C SER A 35 10.08 -3.54 -9.01
N LEU A 36 9.11 -2.62 -8.99
CA LEU A 36 9.18 -1.38 -8.23
C LEU A 36 9.21 -1.63 -6.72
N LEU A 37 8.35 -2.52 -6.21
CA LEU A 37 8.35 -2.90 -4.80
C LEU A 37 9.67 -3.60 -4.41
N GLU A 38 10.18 -4.49 -5.26
CA GLU A 38 11.47 -5.14 -5.06
C GLU A 38 12.60 -4.12 -5.03
N HIS A 39 12.61 -3.15 -5.95
CA HIS A 39 13.61 -2.08 -5.98
C HIS A 39 13.62 -1.23 -4.70
N VAL A 40 12.46 -0.99 -4.09
CA VAL A 40 12.38 -0.22 -2.84
C VAL A 40 13.07 -0.96 -1.69
N VAL A 41 12.99 -2.29 -1.66
CA VAL A 41 13.47 -3.12 -0.53
C VAL A 41 14.82 -3.79 -0.78
N SER A 42 15.33 -3.80 -2.02
CA SER A 42 16.57 -4.51 -2.38
C SER A 42 17.84 -3.84 -1.84
N ASP A 43 17.77 -2.56 -1.50
CA ASP A 43 18.86 -1.81 -0.89
C ASP A 43 18.67 -1.77 0.63
N GLU A 44 19.45 -2.57 1.35
CA GLU A 44 19.43 -2.69 2.80
C GLU A 44 19.67 -1.34 3.51
N SER A 45 20.35 -0.38 2.87
CA SER A 45 20.54 0.97 3.45
C SER A 45 19.22 1.77 3.57
N ARG A 46 18.17 1.36 2.85
CA ARG A 46 16.82 1.96 2.89
C ARG A 46 15.89 1.24 3.87
N VAL A 47 16.35 0.14 4.48
CA VAL A 47 15.50 -0.73 5.30
C VAL A 47 15.82 -0.54 6.78
N TYR A 48 14.86 0.02 7.51
CA TYR A 48 14.89 0.04 8.97
C TYR A 48 14.11 -1.15 9.56
N ARG A 49 14.71 -1.85 10.53
CA ARG A 49 14.06 -2.95 11.26
C ARG A 49 14.08 -2.66 12.74
N HIS A 50 12.89 -2.64 13.34
CA HIS A 50 12.74 -2.38 14.76
C HIS A 50 12.41 -3.67 15.53
N ASN A 51 13.23 -3.97 16.54
CA ASN A 51 12.96 -5.01 17.52
C ASN A 51 12.33 -4.34 18.74
N TRP A 52 11.02 -4.52 18.90
CA TRP A 52 10.22 -3.86 19.92
C TRP A 52 10.60 -4.28 21.34
N ASN A 53 10.72 -3.30 22.23
CA ASN A 53 10.75 -3.45 23.68
C ASN A 53 9.56 -2.70 24.31
N VAL A 54 9.26 -3.03 25.57
CA VAL A 54 8.23 -2.31 26.33
C VAL A 54 8.66 -0.84 26.49
N GLY A 55 7.76 0.07 26.11
CA GLY A 55 8.00 1.51 26.14
C GLY A 55 8.48 2.12 24.82
N ASP A 56 8.87 1.29 23.84
CA ASP A 56 9.28 1.80 22.53
C ASP A 56 8.11 2.50 21.84
N THR A 57 8.41 3.67 21.25
CA THR A 57 7.48 4.43 20.42
C THR A 57 8.14 4.71 19.08
N LEU A 58 7.48 4.30 18.00
CA LEU A 58 7.94 4.58 16.64
C LEU A 58 7.02 5.62 16.01
N LEU A 59 7.61 6.70 15.51
CA LEU A 59 6.95 7.68 14.66
C LEU A 59 7.57 7.60 13.27
N TRP A 60 6.74 7.63 12.22
CA TRP A 60 7.21 7.66 10.85
C TRP A 60 6.31 8.52 9.97
N ASP A 61 6.91 9.06 8.91
CA ASP A 61 6.17 9.75 7.86
C ASP A 61 5.61 8.74 6.85
N ASN A 62 4.30 8.51 6.89
CA ASN A 62 3.64 7.54 6.03
C ASN A 62 3.66 7.95 4.54
N ARG A 63 4.02 9.19 4.21
CA ARG A 63 4.07 9.71 2.84
C ARG A 63 5.30 9.22 2.07
N ARG A 64 6.29 8.64 2.75
CA ARG A 64 7.59 8.27 2.15
C ARG A 64 8.16 6.92 2.54
N ILE A 65 7.36 6.05 3.16
CA ILE A 65 7.83 4.73 3.59
C ILE A 65 6.83 3.65 3.19
N LEU A 66 7.35 2.45 2.98
CA LEU A 66 6.59 1.21 3.07
C LEU A 66 6.85 0.60 4.45
N HIS A 67 5.84 -0.04 5.03
CA HIS A 67 6.01 -0.79 6.27
C HIS A 67 5.29 -2.14 6.19
N ARG A 68 5.82 -3.10 6.94
CA ARG A 68 5.17 -4.40 7.14
C ARG A 68 5.44 -4.90 8.55
N ALA A 69 4.46 -5.59 9.13
CA ALA A 69 4.73 -6.43 10.28
C ALA A 69 5.61 -7.61 9.85
N ARG A 70 6.69 -7.89 10.60
CA ARG A 70 7.43 -9.14 10.43
C ARG A 70 6.69 -10.29 11.12
N PRO A 71 6.90 -11.55 10.69
CA PRO A 71 6.42 -12.71 11.43
C PRO A 71 6.81 -12.62 12.90
N TYR A 72 5.89 -13.04 13.77
CA TYR A 72 6.09 -13.15 15.21
C TYR A 72 5.40 -14.43 15.70
N ASP A 73 5.64 -14.79 16.95
CA ASP A 73 4.98 -15.93 17.57
C ASP A 73 3.48 -15.63 17.80
N TYR A 74 2.64 -16.15 16.91
CA TYR A 74 1.19 -15.96 16.96
C TYR A 74 0.52 -16.68 18.13
N ALA A 75 1.21 -17.60 18.83
CA ALA A 75 0.70 -18.19 20.06
C ALA A 75 0.80 -17.22 21.25
N LYS A 76 1.53 -16.11 21.10
CA LYS A 76 1.68 -15.07 22.12
C LYS A 76 0.89 -13.83 21.72
N PRO A 77 0.20 -13.18 22.68
CA PRO A 77 -0.45 -11.92 22.39
C PRO A 77 0.58 -10.84 22.10
N ARG A 78 0.24 -9.96 21.15
CA ARG A 78 1.04 -8.79 20.79
C ARG A 78 0.11 -7.58 20.71
N TYR A 79 0.30 -6.62 21.60
CA TYR A 79 -0.49 -5.40 21.67
C TYR A 79 0.35 -4.20 21.28
N LEU A 80 -0.12 -3.45 20.27
CA LEU A 80 0.44 -2.16 19.88
C LEU A 80 -0.73 -1.17 19.83
N ILE A 81 -0.54 -0.01 20.45
CA ILE A 81 -1.49 1.08 20.37
C ILE A 81 -0.95 2.04 19.30
N GLY A 82 -1.78 2.33 18.31
CA GLY A 82 -1.43 3.22 17.20
C GLY A 82 -2.40 4.38 17.09
N THR A 83 -1.88 5.54 16.74
CA THR A 83 -2.67 6.68 16.26
C THR A 83 -2.12 7.15 14.92
N ARG A 84 -2.94 7.89 14.16
CA ARG A 84 -2.55 8.47 12.88
C ARG A 84 -2.85 9.97 12.91
N VAL A 85 -1.91 10.75 12.43
CA VAL A 85 -2.16 12.16 12.13
C VAL A 85 -2.78 12.23 10.74
N ALA A 86 -3.88 12.97 10.61
CA ALA A 86 -4.53 13.18 9.32
C ALA A 86 -3.58 13.91 8.36
N GLY A 87 -3.54 13.44 7.11
CA GLY A 87 -2.88 14.15 6.02
C GLY A 87 -3.77 15.23 5.43
N ASP A 88 -3.18 16.16 4.69
CA ASP A 88 -3.94 17.13 3.90
C ASP A 88 -4.58 16.42 2.68
N PRO A 89 -5.91 16.45 2.50
CA PRO A 89 -6.54 15.87 1.32
C PRO A 89 -5.95 16.39 0.01
N ALA A 90 -5.53 17.66 -0.06
CA ALA A 90 -4.97 18.36 -1.24
C ALA A 90 -3.62 17.79 -1.70
N SER A 91 -2.84 17.25 -0.77
CA SER A 91 -1.55 16.63 -1.09
C SER A 91 -1.59 15.13 -0.94
N GLU A 92 -2.39 14.57 -0.03
CA GLU A 92 -2.26 13.19 0.47
C GLU A 92 -3.09 12.13 -0.22
N LEU A 93 -4.11 12.52 -0.99
CA LEU A 93 -4.86 11.58 -1.81
C LEU A 93 -4.00 11.03 -2.96
N ALA A 94 -4.21 9.76 -3.29
CA ALA A 94 -3.56 9.13 -4.44
C ALA A 94 -4.02 9.77 -5.75
N TYR A 95 -5.30 10.14 -5.82
CA TYR A 95 -6.00 10.81 -6.91
C TYR A 95 -7.29 11.45 -6.37
N TYR A 96 -7.78 12.53 -6.99
CA TYR A 96 -9.15 13.02 -6.74
C TYR A 96 -10.14 12.26 -7.63
N PRO A 97 -11.35 11.93 -7.14
CA PRO A 97 -12.41 11.34 -7.96
C PRO A 97 -12.75 12.18 -9.21
N GLU A 98 -12.63 13.49 -9.09
CA GLU A 98 -12.87 14.50 -10.13
C GLU A 98 -11.67 14.77 -11.04
N ASP A 99 -10.50 14.20 -10.74
CA ASP A 99 -9.31 14.38 -11.57
C ASP A 99 -9.47 13.64 -12.92
N PRO A 100 -9.36 14.34 -14.07
CA PRO A 100 -9.32 13.69 -15.38
C PRO A 100 -8.19 12.66 -15.50
N GLU A 101 -7.05 12.90 -14.86
CA GLU A 101 -5.90 11.98 -14.87
C GLU A 101 -6.20 10.65 -14.13
N ALA A 102 -7.22 10.64 -13.28
CA ALA A 102 -7.65 9.47 -12.52
C ALA A 102 -8.67 8.59 -13.26
N GLU A 103 -9.22 9.04 -14.40
CA GLU A 103 -10.18 8.29 -15.20
C GLU A 103 -9.65 6.92 -15.61
N ALA A 104 -8.46 6.89 -16.19
CA ALA A 104 -7.80 5.66 -16.61
C ALA A 104 -7.52 4.71 -15.41
N GLY A 105 -7.28 5.26 -14.22
CA GLY A 105 -7.14 4.47 -12.98
C GLY A 105 -8.46 3.82 -12.54
N ARG A 106 -9.59 4.53 -12.69
CA ARG A 106 -10.93 4.00 -12.42
C ARG A 106 -11.31 2.91 -13.41
N GLU A 107 -11.03 3.12 -14.70
CA GLU A 107 -11.27 2.11 -15.74
C GLU A 107 -10.46 0.83 -15.47
N ALA A 108 -9.17 0.98 -15.14
CA ALA A 108 -8.31 -0.14 -14.76
C ALA A 108 -8.87 -0.89 -13.53
N LEU A 109 -9.39 -0.17 -12.53
CA LEU A 109 -10.02 -0.79 -11.34
C LEU A 109 -11.25 -1.60 -11.71
N ILE A 110 -12.13 -1.03 -12.55
CA ILE A 110 -13.36 -1.70 -12.99
C ILE A 110 -13.01 -2.99 -13.75
N ALA A 111 -12.03 -2.92 -14.66
CA ALA A 111 -11.56 -4.08 -15.40
C ALA A 111 -10.98 -5.17 -14.48
N GLU A 112 -10.14 -4.81 -13.50
CA GLU A 112 -9.61 -5.78 -12.53
C GLU A 112 -10.72 -6.40 -11.68
N LEU A 113 -11.66 -5.59 -11.18
CA LEU A 113 -12.78 -6.08 -10.38
C LEU A 113 -13.68 -7.04 -11.16
N HIS A 114 -13.85 -6.82 -12.46
CA HIS A 114 -14.59 -7.74 -13.33
C HIS A 114 -13.94 -9.12 -13.39
N VAL A 115 -12.62 -9.16 -13.64
CA VAL A 115 -11.82 -10.40 -13.66
C VAL A 115 -11.86 -11.11 -12.31
N LEU A 116 -11.65 -10.37 -11.21
CA LEU A 116 -11.66 -10.94 -9.86
C LEU A 116 -13.02 -11.53 -9.50
N ARG A 117 -14.12 -10.84 -9.85
CA ARG A 117 -15.48 -11.34 -9.61
C ARG A 117 -15.74 -12.64 -10.35
N GLN A 118 -15.38 -12.73 -11.64
CA GLN A 118 -15.50 -13.96 -12.43
C GLN A 118 -14.68 -15.12 -11.82
N GLY A 119 -13.45 -14.85 -11.39
CA GLY A 119 -12.60 -15.88 -10.75
C GLY A 119 -13.04 -16.27 -9.34
N SER A 120 -13.85 -15.44 -8.67
CA SER A 120 -14.38 -15.68 -7.32
C SER A 120 -15.77 -16.32 -7.29
N GLN A 121 -16.50 -16.37 -8.42
CA GLN A 121 -17.84 -16.96 -8.48
C GLN A 121 -17.87 -18.43 -8.02
N ASP A 122 -16.75 -19.15 -8.15
CA ASP A 122 -16.57 -20.53 -7.68
C ASP A 122 -15.75 -20.66 -6.38
N ARG A 123 -15.34 -19.54 -5.75
CA ARG A 123 -14.55 -19.53 -4.51
C ARG A 123 -15.15 -18.58 -3.49
N MET A 124 -15.96 -19.14 -2.60
CA MET A 124 -16.42 -18.46 -1.40
C MET A 124 -15.23 -18.31 -0.44
N TYR A 125 -14.49 -17.20 -0.52
CA TYR A 125 -13.58 -16.82 0.56
C TYR A 125 -14.44 -16.35 1.72
N GLY A 126 -14.58 -17.20 2.75
CA GLY A 126 -15.25 -16.84 3.98
C GLY A 126 -14.64 -15.54 4.51
N ALA A 127 -15.44 -14.48 4.60
CA ALA A 127 -15.02 -13.25 5.23
C ALA A 127 -14.55 -13.60 6.64
N THR A 128 -13.26 -13.42 6.92
CA THR A 128 -12.74 -13.51 8.29
C THR A 128 -13.14 -12.22 8.99
N THR A 129 -14.43 -12.08 9.29
CA THR A 129 -14.87 -11.14 10.30
C THR A 129 -14.39 -11.74 11.61
N ALA A 130 -13.31 -11.21 12.16
CA ALA A 130 -12.96 -11.46 13.54
C ALA A 130 -14.13 -10.92 14.39
N THR A 131 -15.02 -11.81 14.80
CA THR A 131 -15.96 -11.58 15.90
C THR A 131 -15.14 -11.56 17.18
N PHE A 132 -15.20 -10.41 17.86
CA PHE A 132 -14.75 -10.23 19.24
C PHE A 132 -15.71 -10.91 20.21
#